data_AF-A0A358HNX0-F1
#
_entry.id   AF-A0A358HNX0-F1
#
_cell.length_a   1.000
_cell.length_b   1.000
_cell.length_c   1.000
_cell.angle_alpha   90.00
_cell.angle_beta   90.00
_cell.angle_gamma   90.00
#
_symmetry.space_group_name_H-M   'P 1'
#
loop_
_entity.id
_entity.type
_entity.pdbx_description
1 polymer ?
#
loop_
_entity_poly.entity_id
_entity_poly.type
_entity_poly.pdbx_seq_one_letter_code
_entity_poly.pdbx_strand_id
1 'polypeptide(L)'
;HIDLGANFAYTRREAVGVCAAIGAWNYPIQIACWKAAPALACGNAVVYKPSEVTPLSAIAVAEALQEAGLPDGVYNVVQGARECGASLVEHPGVDKVSLTGSAATGAKVASVAAGGMKAVTMELGGKSPMIVFEDADLDNAVSGAQMANFYSSGQICSNGTRVFVHESVADAFIEKLIARSKDLVLGDPEKPDTQVGPIVTKTQYDQIMSFIETGKKEGAKCVLGGHAVS
;
A
#
# COMPACT_ATOMS: atom_id res chain seq x y z
N HIS A 1 -24.71 -25.51 10.19
CA HIS A 1 -25.50 -26.46 11.00
C HIS A 1 -24.57 -27.59 11.40
N ILE A 2 -24.37 -27.77 12.70
CA ILE A 2 -23.55 -28.81 13.32
C ILE A 2 -24.52 -29.60 14.16
N ASP A 3 -24.79 -30.84 13.76
CA ASP A 3 -25.62 -31.77 14.52
C ASP A 3 -24.85 -32.27 15.74
N LEU A 4 -25.43 -32.14 16.93
CA LEU A 4 -24.85 -32.57 18.21
C LEU A 4 -25.66 -33.72 18.82
N GLY A 5 -26.41 -34.45 18.00
CA GLY A 5 -27.28 -35.55 18.41
C GLY A 5 -28.65 -35.04 18.85
N ALA A 6 -28.81 -34.71 20.13
CA ALA A 6 -30.09 -34.22 20.67
C ALA A 6 -30.31 -32.71 20.46
N ASN A 7 -29.26 -31.98 20.06
CA ASN A 7 -29.27 -30.53 19.84
C ASN A 7 -28.57 -30.22 18.52
N PHE A 8 -28.65 -28.97 18.07
CA PHE A 8 -27.85 -28.48 16.96
C PHE A 8 -27.19 -27.14 17.30
N ALA A 9 -26.06 -26.87 16.65
CA ALA A 9 -25.40 -25.58 16.67
C ALA A 9 -25.30 -25.00 15.26
N TYR A 10 -25.24 -23.67 15.17
CA TYR A 10 -24.89 -22.97 13.94
C TYR A 10 -24.22 -21.65 14.30
N THR A 11 -23.41 -21.13 13.40
CA THR A 11 -22.80 -19.80 13.52
C THR A 11 -23.25 -18.95 12.34
N ARG A 12 -23.30 -17.64 12.55
CA ARG A 12 -23.54 -16.65 11.50
C ARG A 12 -22.36 -15.69 11.48
N ARG A 13 -22.01 -15.23 10.29
CA ARG A 13 -21.07 -14.13 10.11
C ARG A 13 -21.91 -12.87 9.95
N GLU A 14 -22.08 -12.14 11.05
CA GLU A 14 -22.84 -10.90 11.07
C GLU A 14 -21.90 -9.72 10.79
N ALA A 15 -22.46 -8.65 10.21
CA ALA A 15 -21.73 -7.41 10.00
C ALA A 15 -21.21 -6.88 11.33
N VAL A 16 -20.01 -6.29 11.33
CA VAL A 16 -19.48 -5.62 12.53
C VAL A 16 -20.15 -4.27 12.76
N GLY A 17 -20.67 -3.62 11.72
CA GLY A 17 -21.35 -2.33 11.78
C GLY A 17 -20.70 -1.29 10.87
N VAL A 18 -20.28 -0.16 11.42
CA VAL A 18 -19.63 0.94 10.70
C VAL A 18 -18.11 0.75 10.72
N CYS A 19 -17.51 0.69 9.53
CA CYS A 19 -16.07 0.57 9.34
C CYS A 19 -15.43 1.92 8.98
N ALA A 20 -14.52 2.42 9.81
CA ALA A 20 -13.62 3.50 9.41
C ALA A 20 -12.44 2.93 8.61
N ALA A 21 -12.29 3.39 7.37
CA ALA A 21 -11.28 2.93 6.45
C ALA A 21 -10.33 4.08 6.08
N ILE A 22 -9.06 3.98 6.46
CA ILE A 22 -8.06 5.01 6.24
C ILE A 22 -7.08 4.55 5.15
N GLY A 23 -7.05 5.28 4.04
CA GLY A 23 -6.25 4.98 2.86
C GLY A 23 -4.85 5.61 2.86
N ALA A 24 -3.98 5.06 2.02
CA ALA A 24 -2.69 5.64 1.65
C ALA A 24 -2.74 6.18 0.21
N TRP A 25 -1.66 6.86 -0.20
CA TRP A 25 -1.60 7.61 -1.45
C TRP A 25 -1.10 6.81 -2.66
N ASN A 26 -0.47 5.66 -2.46
CA ASN A 26 0.30 4.99 -3.51
C ASN A 26 -0.54 4.20 -4.52
N TYR A 27 -1.72 3.72 -4.12
CA TYR A 27 -2.71 3.11 -5.02
C TYR A 27 -4.12 3.51 -4.57
N PRO A 28 -4.52 4.78 -4.75
CA PRO A 28 -5.65 5.35 -4.01
C PRO A 28 -7.01 4.70 -4.36
N ILE A 29 -7.24 4.34 -5.63
CA ILE A 29 -8.44 3.58 -6.04
C ILE A 29 -8.39 2.17 -5.47
N GLN A 30 -7.28 1.44 -5.69
CA GLN A 30 -7.15 0.05 -5.27
C GLN A 30 -7.31 -0.10 -3.75
N ILE A 31 -6.70 0.79 -2.96
CA ILE A 31 -6.79 0.77 -1.50
C ILE A 31 -8.21 1.07 -1.03
N ALA A 32 -8.92 2.00 -1.67
CA ALA A 32 -10.33 2.25 -1.40
C ALA A 32 -11.15 0.98 -1.62
N CYS A 33 -11.00 0.35 -2.79
CA CYS A 33 -11.71 -0.87 -3.15
C CYS A 33 -11.36 -2.07 -2.25
N TRP A 34 -10.07 -2.27 -1.92
CA TRP A 34 -9.61 -3.34 -1.03
C TRP A 34 -10.22 -3.25 0.38
N LYS A 35 -10.59 -2.05 0.82
CA LYS A 35 -11.27 -1.85 2.11
C LYS A 35 -12.79 -1.92 1.96
N ALA A 36 -13.34 -1.25 0.94
CA ALA A 36 -14.77 -1.13 0.73
C ALA A 36 -15.39 -2.47 0.33
N ALA A 37 -14.85 -3.14 -0.68
CA ALA A 37 -15.46 -4.36 -1.25
C ALA A 37 -15.72 -5.46 -0.20
N PRO A 38 -14.74 -5.91 0.61
CA PRO A 38 -15.01 -6.93 1.62
C PRO A 38 -15.92 -6.42 2.76
N ALA A 39 -15.82 -5.13 3.14
CA ALA A 39 -16.68 -4.57 4.18
C ALA A 39 -18.15 -4.55 3.73
N LEU A 40 -18.42 -4.02 2.54
CA LEU A 40 -19.75 -3.95 1.93
C LEU A 40 -20.32 -5.35 1.69
N ALA A 41 -19.52 -6.29 1.17
CA ALA A 41 -19.94 -7.67 0.94
C ALA A 41 -20.34 -8.40 2.24
N CYS A 42 -19.76 -8.00 3.38
CA CYS A 42 -20.13 -8.52 4.71
C CYS A 42 -21.29 -7.74 5.36
N GLY A 43 -21.93 -6.81 4.65
CA GLY A 43 -23.09 -6.03 5.13
C GLY A 43 -22.74 -4.84 6.02
N ASN A 44 -21.49 -4.36 5.99
CA ASN A 44 -21.06 -3.18 6.76
C ASN A 44 -21.28 -1.89 5.99
N ALA A 45 -21.40 -0.78 6.72
CA ALA A 45 -21.22 0.55 6.15
C ALA A 45 -19.75 0.99 6.28
N VAL A 46 -19.30 1.89 5.42
CA VAL A 46 -17.91 2.35 5.37
C VAL A 46 -17.84 3.88 5.37
N VAL A 47 -16.97 4.42 6.21
CA VAL A 47 -16.51 5.81 6.14
C VAL A 47 -15.04 5.78 5.74
N TYR A 48 -14.76 6.15 4.50
CA TYR A 48 -13.43 6.13 3.91
C TYR A 48 -12.76 7.51 3.95
N LYS A 49 -11.55 7.57 4.49
CA LYS A 49 -10.68 8.75 4.43
C LYS A 49 -9.49 8.46 3.50
N PRO A 50 -9.41 9.07 2.30
CA PRO A 50 -8.22 8.94 1.47
C PRO A 50 -7.03 9.68 2.07
N SER A 51 -5.84 9.45 1.54
CA SER A 51 -4.70 10.33 1.81
C SER A 51 -4.94 11.73 1.27
N GLU A 52 -4.54 12.74 2.03
CA GLU A 52 -4.52 14.15 1.65
C GLU A 52 -3.67 14.43 0.40
N VAL A 53 -2.77 13.52 0.03
CA VAL A 53 -1.92 13.62 -1.17
C VAL A 53 -2.68 13.21 -2.43
N THR A 54 -3.66 12.30 -2.32
CA THR A 54 -4.43 11.76 -3.45
C THR A 54 -5.94 11.71 -3.12
N PRO A 55 -6.58 12.86 -2.85
CA PRO A 55 -7.93 12.89 -2.29
C PRO A 55 -9.03 12.57 -3.32
N LEU A 56 -8.77 12.81 -4.61
CA LEU A 56 -9.80 12.84 -5.64
C LEU A 56 -10.31 11.45 -6.04
N SER A 57 -9.42 10.46 -6.11
CA SER A 57 -9.76 9.11 -6.59
C SER A 57 -10.87 8.43 -5.77
N ALA A 58 -10.94 8.73 -4.47
CA ALA A 58 -11.97 8.17 -3.60
C ALA A 58 -13.37 8.68 -3.93
N ILE A 59 -13.47 9.91 -4.44
CA ILE A 59 -14.74 10.53 -4.84
C ILE A 59 -15.30 9.77 -6.05
N ALA A 60 -14.46 9.51 -7.07
CA ALA A 60 -14.85 8.73 -8.23
C ALA A 60 -15.32 7.30 -7.86
N VAL A 61 -14.69 6.67 -6.86
CA VAL A 61 -15.14 5.36 -6.33
C VAL A 61 -16.52 5.48 -5.67
N ALA A 62 -16.78 6.55 -4.92
CA ALA A 62 -18.09 6.78 -4.30
C ALA A 62 -19.19 6.99 -5.35
N GLU A 63 -18.91 7.82 -6.36
CA GLU A 63 -19.83 8.07 -7.48
C GLU A 63 -20.14 6.78 -8.24
N ALA A 64 -19.12 5.98 -8.57
CA ALA A 64 -19.32 4.70 -9.25
C ALA A 64 -20.16 3.70 -8.43
N LEU A 65 -19.98 3.67 -7.10
CA LEU A 65 -20.80 2.83 -6.22
C LEU A 65 -22.25 3.33 -6.15
N GLN A 66 -22.45 4.64 -6.12
CA GLN A 66 -23.79 5.24 -6.13
C GLN A 66 -24.51 4.95 -7.46
N GLU A 67 -23.83 5.11 -8.60
CA GLU A 67 -24.34 4.75 -9.93
C GLU A 67 -24.70 3.26 -10.04
N ALA A 68 -23.93 2.40 -9.37
CA ALA A 68 -24.21 0.97 -9.27
C ALA A 68 -25.41 0.63 -8.37
N GLY A 69 -26.04 1.62 -7.73
CA GLY A 69 -27.23 1.46 -6.89
C GLY A 69 -26.92 1.16 -5.41
N LEU A 70 -25.70 1.46 -4.94
CA LEU A 70 -25.39 1.37 -3.52
C LEU A 70 -26.25 2.39 -2.74
N PRO A 71 -26.98 1.99 -1.68
CA PRO A 71 -27.83 2.92 -0.94
C PRO A 71 -27.05 4.08 -0.30
N ASP A 72 -27.69 5.24 -0.24
CA ASP A 72 -27.12 6.44 0.38
C ASP A 72 -26.63 6.17 1.81
N GLY A 73 -25.46 6.70 2.14
CA GLY A 73 -24.86 6.56 3.47
C GLY A 73 -24.14 5.23 3.74
N VAL A 74 -24.22 4.24 2.83
CA VAL A 74 -23.51 2.96 3.00
C VAL A 74 -22.01 3.09 2.74
N TYR A 75 -21.59 3.94 1.80
CA TYR A 75 -20.19 4.30 1.57
C TYR A 75 -20.04 5.81 1.53
N ASN A 76 -19.31 6.37 2.50
CA ASN A 76 -19.08 7.81 2.61
C ASN A 76 -17.59 8.11 2.47
N VAL A 77 -17.25 9.19 1.78
CA VAL A 77 -15.87 9.68 1.68
C VAL A 77 -15.73 10.97 2.47
N VAL A 78 -14.78 11.01 3.40
CA VAL A 78 -14.46 12.20 4.19
C VAL A 78 -13.02 12.62 3.94
N GLN A 79 -12.85 13.88 3.56
CA GLN A 79 -11.54 14.45 3.26
C GLN A 79 -10.92 15.06 4.52
N GLY A 80 -9.59 15.04 4.61
CA GLY A 80 -8.87 15.69 5.69
C GLY A 80 -7.54 15.02 5.97
N ALA A 81 -6.72 15.63 6.82
CA ALA A 81 -5.41 15.11 7.19
C ALA A 81 -5.47 14.33 8.51
N ARG A 82 -4.50 14.56 9.40
CA ARG A 82 -4.33 13.86 10.68
C ARG A 82 -5.56 13.93 11.58
N GLU A 83 -6.15 15.11 11.74
CA GLU A 83 -7.27 15.33 12.67
C GLU A 83 -8.50 14.53 12.26
N CYS A 84 -8.87 14.58 10.97
CA CYS A 84 -9.96 13.76 10.43
C CYS A 84 -9.74 12.26 10.68
N GLY A 85 -8.51 11.77 10.46
CA GLY A 85 -8.15 10.38 10.75
C GLY A 85 -8.30 10.02 12.24
N ALA A 86 -7.83 10.89 13.14
CA ALA A 86 -7.94 10.68 14.59
C ALA A 86 -9.40 10.65 15.03
N SER A 87 -10.20 11.63 14.60
CA SER A 87 -11.62 11.72 14.94
C SER A 87 -12.41 10.48 14.49
N LEU A 88 -12.12 9.93 13.31
CA LEU A 88 -12.76 8.69 12.84
C LEU A 88 -12.43 7.49 13.73
N VAL A 89 -11.17 7.35 14.16
CA VAL A 89 -10.74 6.23 15.00
C VAL A 89 -11.33 6.33 16.41
N GLU A 90 -11.47 7.55 16.93
CA GLU A 90 -12.03 7.81 18.27
C GLU A 90 -13.55 7.69 18.29
N HIS A 91 -14.23 7.95 17.17
CA HIS A 91 -15.68 8.05 17.11
C HIS A 91 -16.41 6.85 17.74
N PRO A 92 -17.38 7.06 18.64
CA PRO A 92 -18.07 5.95 19.33
C PRO A 92 -18.99 5.14 18.42
N GLY A 93 -19.46 5.71 17.31
CA GLY A 93 -20.26 5.02 16.29
C GLY A 93 -19.45 4.29 15.22
N VAL A 94 -18.15 4.06 15.43
CA VAL A 94 -17.30 3.24 14.55
C VAL A 94 -16.99 1.93 15.27
N ASP A 95 -17.29 0.81 14.63
CA ASP A 95 -17.14 -0.53 15.22
C ASP A 95 -15.82 -1.21 14.83
N LYS A 96 -15.27 -0.82 13.68
CA LYS A 96 -14.03 -1.38 13.12
C LYS A 96 -13.18 -0.32 12.44
N VAL A 97 -11.86 -0.45 12.57
CA VAL A 97 -10.87 0.38 11.87
C VAL A 97 -10.03 -0.48 10.91
N SER A 98 -9.84 0.01 9.69
CA SER A 98 -8.92 -0.55 8.69
C SER A 98 -7.97 0.51 8.17
N LEU A 99 -6.67 0.38 8.45
CA LEU A 99 -5.65 1.37 8.05
C LEU A 99 -4.65 0.78 7.06
N THR A 100 -4.26 1.57 6.07
CA THR A 100 -3.04 1.32 5.28
C THR A 100 -2.13 2.52 5.45
N GLY A 101 -0.87 2.31 5.86
CA GLY A 101 0.03 3.43 6.16
C GLY A 101 1.34 3.05 6.83
N SER A 102 1.94 3.98 7.57
CA SER A 102 3.21 3.76 8.27
C SER A 102 3.00 3.00 9.59
N ALA A 103 4.01 2.24 10.02
CA ALA A 103 3.97 1.53 11.29
C ALA A 103 3.80 2.48 12.49
N ALA A 104 4.41 3.67 12.44
CA ALA A 104 4.24 4.69 13.47
C ALA A 104 2.80 5.19 13.58
N THR A 105 2.09 5.38 12.46
CA THR A 105 0.67 5.73 12.48
C THR A 105 -0.18 4.55 12.91
N GLY A 106 0.12 3.34 12.43
CA GLY A 106 -0.57 2.11 12.81
C GLY A 106 -0.56 1.87 14.33
N ALA A 107 0.60 2.03 14.98
CA ALA A 107 0.72 1.89 16.43
C ALA A 107 -0.20 2.86 17.20
N LYS A 108 -0.27 4.13 16.75
CA LYS A 108 -1.17 5.13 17.36
C LYS A 108 -2.64 4.76 17.16
N VAL A 109 -3.02 4.40 15.93
CA VAL A 109 -4.40 4.02 15.61
C VAL A 109 -4.83 2.79 16.39
N ALA A 110 -3.99 1.76 16.48
CA ALA A 110 -4.28 0.56 17.27
C ALA A 110 -4.46 0.88 18.76
N SER A 111 -3.61 1.75 19.32
CA SER A 111 -3.73 2.17 20.73
C SER A 111 -5.05 2.89 21.01
N VAL A 112 -5.49 3.79 20.13
CA VAL A 112 -6.74 4.53 20.31
C VAL A 112 -7.95 3.61 20.10
N ALA A 113 -7.92 2.79 19.05
CA ALA A 113 -9.00 1.85 18.75
C ALA A 113 -9.22 0.83 19.89
N ALA A 114 -8.15 0.41 20.57
CA ALA A 114 -8.22 -0.48 21.73
C ALA A 114 -9.04 0.12 22.89
N GLY A 115 -8.96 1.45 23.11
CA GLY A 115 -9.75 2.14 24.13
C GLY A 115 -11.26 2.05 23.91
N GLY A 116 -11.70 1.87 22.65
CA GLY A 116 -13.09 1.60 22.29
C GLY A 116 -13.40 0.13 22.00
N MET A 117 -12.48 -0.80 22.30
CA MET A 117 -12.59 -2.22 21.97
C MET A 117 -12.88 -2.50 20.48
N LYS A 118 -12.46 -1.61 19.58
CA LYS A 118 -12.73 -1.69 18.14
C LYS A 118 -11.82 -2.73 17.48
N ALA A 119 -12.35 -3.49 16.53
CA ALA A 119 -11.53 -4.41 15.74
C ALA A 119 -10.60 -3.60 14.82
N VAL A 120 -9.33 -4.01 14.73
CA VAL A 120 -8.32 -3.31 13.91
C VAL A 120 -7.72 -4.24 12.87
N THR A 121 -7.61 -3.77 11.64
CA THR A 121 -6.79 -4.41 10.59
C THR A 121 -5.85 -3.36 10.01
N MET A 122 -4.58 -3.70 9.82
CA MET A 122 -3.58 -2.75 9.32
C MET A 122 -2.68 -3.41 8.29
N GLU A 123 -2.51 -2.74 7.16
CA GLU A 123 -1.47 -3.04 6.18
C GLU A 123 -0.39 -1.95 6.28
N LEU A 124 0.81 -2.34 6.66
CA LEU A 124 1.89 -1.41 6.99
C LEU A 124 3.06 -1.56 6.01
N GLY A 125 4.04 -0.67 6.10
CA GLY A 125 5.25 -0.75 5.29
C GLY A 125 6.04 -2.03 5.54
N GLY A 126 6.84 -2.43 4.55
CA GLY A 126 7.71 -3.59 4.61
C GLY A 126 9.08 -3.31 3.97
N LYS A 127 10.00 -4.23 4.19
CA LYS A 127 11.30 -4.27 3.51
C LYS A 127 11.50 -5.68 2.96
N SER A 128 10.66 -6.08 2.01
CA SER A 128 10.53 -7.49 1.63
C SER A 128 11.81 -8.04 1.00
N PRO A 129 12.21 -9.27 1.36
CA PRO A 129 13.30 -9.96 0.69
C PRO A 129 12.82 -10.53 -0.66
N MET A 130 13.68 -10.45 -1.67
CA MET A 130 13.59 -11.26 -2.89
C MET A 130 14.85 -12.10 -2.96
N ILE A 131 14.74 -13.42 -3.09
CA ILE A 131 15.89 -14.34 -2.99
C ILE A 131 16.10 -15.03 -4.33
N VAL A 132 17.30 -14.88 -4.89
CA VAL A 132 17.73 -15.45 -6.17
C VAL A 132 18.78 -16.52 -5.89
N PHE A 133 18.40 -17.78 -6.08
CA PHE A 133 19.28 -18.94 -5.93
C PHE A 133 20.17 -19.14 -7.17
N GLU A 134 21.17 -20.01 -7.06
CA GLU A 134 22.13 -20.28 -8.14
C GLU A 134 21.50 -20.86 -9.41
N ASP A 135 20.39 -21.59 -9.26
CA ASP A 135 19.65 -22.26 -10.33
C ASP A 135 18.51 -21.41 -10.89
N ALA A 136 18.38 -20.16 -10.44
CA ALA A 136 17.36 -19.24 -10.91
C ALA A 136 17.63 -18.81 -12.36
N ASP A 137 16.56 -18.70 -13.14
CA ASP A 137 16.61 -17.99 -14.41
C ASP A 137 16.91 -16.50 -14.15
N LEU A 138 18.11 -16.06 -14.53
CA LEU A 138 18.58 -14.70 -14.24
C LEU A 138 17.80 -13.62 -15.01
N ASP A 139 17.30 -13.94 -16.20
CA ASP A 139 16.54 -12.96 -16.98
C ASP A 139 15.17 -12.71 -16.35
N ASN A 140 14.53 -13.75 -15.83
CA ASN A 140 13.31 -13.64 -15.04
C ASN A 140 13.56 -13.00 -13.67
N ALA A 141 14.65 -13.36 -12.98
CA ALA A 141 15.00 -12.79 -11.68
C ALA A 141 15.25 -11.27 -11.78
N VAL A 142 15.96 -10.82 -12.82
CA VAL A 142 16.19 -9.39 -13.07
C VAL A 142 14.87 -8.68 -13.38
N SER A 143 14.02 -9.23 -14.25
CA SER A 143 12.69 -8.65 -14.54
C SER A 143 11.84 -8.54 -13.27
N GLY A 144 11.85 -9.57 -12.42
CA GLY A 144 11.16 -9.58 -11.13
C GLY A 144 11.70 -8.49 -10.20
N ALA A 145 13.02 -8.34 -10.09
CA ALA A 145 13.64 -7.31 -9.26
C ALA A 145 13.34 -5.89 -9.76
N GLN A 146 13.32 -5.68 -11.08
CA GLN A 146 12.94 -4.40 -11.68
C GLN A 146 11.47 -4.08 -11.39
N MET A 147 10.56 -5.02 -11.66
CA MET A 147 9.14 -4.85 -11.37
C MET A 147 8.90 -4.60 -9.88
N ALA A 148 9.59 -5.31 -8.98
CA ALA A 148 9.40 -5.16 -7.54
C ALA A 148 9.88 -3.82 -6.97
N ASN A 149 10.73 -3.08 -7.69
CA ASN A 149 11.39 -1.88 -7.16
C ASN A 149 11.20 -0.60 -8.01
N PHE A 150 10.90 -0.72 -9.30
CA PHE A 150 10.68 0.43 -10.19
C PHE A 150 9.23 0.61 -10.60
N TYR A 151 8.41 -0.45 -10.57
CA TYR A 151 6.97 -0.32 -10.78
C TYR A 151 6.37 0.65 -9.76
N SER A 152 5.48 1.53 -10.23
CA SER A 152 4.93 2.65 -9.44
C SER A 152 6.01 3.48 -8.72
N SER A 153 7.16 3.64 -9.38
CA SER A 153 8.33 4.37 -8.89
C SER A 153 8.84 3.84 -7.53
N GLY A 154 8.65 2.55 -7.27
CA GLY A 154 9.06 1.88 -6.03
C GLY A 154 8.22 2.20 -4.80
N GLN A 155 7.12 2.95 -4.97
CA GLN A 155 6.26 3.44 -3.89
C GLN A 155 5.23 2.37 -3.45
N ILE A 156 5.71 1.18 -3.09
CA ILE A 156 4.88 0.00 -2.76
C ILE A 156 5.32 -0.56 -1.41
N CYS A 157 4.38 -0.91 -0.53
CA CYS A 157 4.71 -1.45 0.80
C CYS A 157 5.40 -2.81 0.75
N SER A 158 5.06 -3.64 -0.24
CA SER A 158 5.58 -5.01 -0.41
C SER A 158 6.80 -5.09 -1.34
N ASN A 159 7.42 -3.96 -1.68
CA ASN A 159 8.55 -3.92 -2.62
C ASN A 159 9.68 -4.88 -2.21
N GLY A 160 10.25 -5.57 -3.19
CA GLY A 160 11.37 -6.51 -3.03
C GLY A 160 12.70 -5.79 -2.85
N THR A 161 12.76 -4.87 -1.89
CA THR A 161 13.85 -3.89 -1.73
C THR A 161 15.16 -4.48 -1.22
N ARG A 162 15.15 -5.73 -0.77
CA ARG A 162 16.37 -6.48 -0.45
C ARG A 162 16.44 -7.69 -1.37
N VAL A 163 17.13 -7.52 -2.48
CA VAL A 163 17.40 -8.61 -3.43
C VAL A 163 18.65 -9.33 -2.97
N PHE A 164 18.48 -10.51 -2.38
CA PHE A 164 19.56 -11.42 -2.00
C PHE A 164 19.86 -12.32 -3.18
N VAL A 165 21.12 -12.37 -3.61
CA VAL A 165 21.55 -13.14 -4.78
C VAL A 165 22.66 -14.09 -4.36
N HIS A 166 22.56 -15.34 -4.80
CA HIS A 166 23.59 -16.33 -4.55
C HIS A 166 24.94 -15.89 -5.14
N GLU A 167 26.03 -16.11 -4.40
CA GLU A 167 27.35 -15.58 -4.74
C GLU A 167 27.84 -15.98 -6.14
N SER A 168 27.53 -17.21 -6.58
CA SER A 168 27.94 -17.73 -7.88
C SER A 168 27.33 -17.01 -9.08
N VAL A 169 26.21 -16.28 -8.88
CA VAL A 169 25.49 -15.57 -9.95
C VAL A 169 25.35 -14.07 -9.70
N ALA A 170 25.91 -13.56 -8.60
CA ALA A 170 25.74 -12.17 -8.16
C ALA A 170 26.24 -11.14 -9.18
N ASP A 171 27.45 -11.31 -9.71
CA ASP A 171 28.04 -10.37 -10.67
C ASP A 171 27.23 -10.31 -11.98
N ALA A 172 26.87 -11.48 -12.52
CA ALA A 172 26.06 -11.59 -13.73
C ALA A 172 24.66 -10.98 -13.55
N PHE A 173 24.05 -11.18 -12.38
CA PHE A 173 22.77 -10.56 -12.03
C PHE A 173 22.88 -9.03 -11.98
N ILE A 174 23.89 -8.48 -11.30
CA ILE A 174 24.10 -7.03 -11.16
C ILE A 174 24.34 -6.39 -12.52
N GLU A 175 25.17 -6.99 -13.37
CA GLU A 175 25.45 -6.50 -14.72
C GLU A 175 24.17 -6.41 -15.56
N LYS A 176 23.38 -7.49 -15.58
CA LYS A 176 22.09 -7.54 -16.29
C LYS A 176 21.09 -6.52 -15.75
N LEU A 177 20.99 -6.38 -14.43
CA LEU A 177 20.10 -5.41 -13.79
C LEU A 177 20.47 -3.98 -14.18
N ILE A 178 21.76 -3.63 -14.16
CA ILE A 178 22.25 -2.31 -14.56
C ILE A 178 21.93 -2.05 -16.03
N ALA A 179 22.24 -3.02 -16.90
CA ALA A 179 22.01 -2.88 -18.34
C ALA A 179 20.53 -2.59 -18.64
N ARG A 180 19.61 -3.37 -18.08
CA ARG A 180 18.16 -3.16 -18.30
C ARG A 180 17.59 -1.93 -17.63
N SER A 181 18.17 -1.49 -16.51
CA SER A 181 17.61 -0.37 -15.74
C SER A 181 18.06 1.00 -16.25
N LYS A 182 19.17 1.07 -17.01
CA LYS A 182 19.65 2.31 -17.63
C LYS A 182 18.70 2.85 -18.70
N ASP A 183 17.97 1.96 -19.36
CA ASP A 183 17.10 2.30 -20.48
C ASP A 183 15.65 2.56 -20.06
N LEU A 184 15.36 2.58 -18.75
CA LEU A 184 14.03 2.91 -18.25
C LEU A 184 13.67 4.36 -18.62
N VAL A 185 12.51 4.53 -19.26
CA VAL A 185 12.00 5.85 -19.65
C VAL A 185 11.32 6.50 -18.44
N LEU A 186 12.00 7.47 -17.83
CA LEU A 186 11.45 8.28 -16.76
C LEU A 186 10.78 9.52 -17.35
N GLY A 187 9.60 9.88 -16.85
CA GLY A 187 8.90 11.00 -17.45
C GLY A 187 7.50 11.28 -16.92
N ASP A 188 6.80 12.03 -17.75
CA ASP A 188 5.41 12.43 -17.53
C ASP A 188 4.49 11.20 -17.65
N PRO A 189 3.73 10.85 -16.59
CA PRO A 189 2.86 9.68 -16.59
C PRO A 189 1.72 9.75 -17.62
N GLU A 190 1.42 10.92 -18.21
CA GLU A 190 0.44 11.04 -19.31
C GLU A 190 1.00 10.56 -20.66
N LYS A 191 2.32 10.39 -20.77
CA LYS A 191 2.96 9.93 -22.00
C LYS A 191 2.99 8.39 -22.07
N PRO A 192 2.54 7.76 -23.17
CA PRO A 192 2.46 6.31 -23.29
C PRO A 192 3.80 5.55 -23.19
N ASP A 193 4.92 6.23 -23.47
CA ASP A 193 6.27 5.67 -23.41
C ASP A 193 6.91 5.75 -22.02
N THR A 194 6.33 6.50 -21.09
CA THR A 194 6.83 6.60 -19.71
C THR A 194 6.67 5.28 -18.97
N GLN A 195 7.77 4.76 -18.45
CA GLN A 195 7.81 3.52 -17.66
C GLN A 195 7.87 3.79 -16.16
N VAL A 196 8.48 4.92 -15.75
CA VAL A 196 8.63 5.30 -14.34
C VAL A 196 8.25 6.76 -14.16
N GLY A 197 7.20 7.02 -13.39
CA GLY A 197 6.73 8.37 -13.07
C GLY A 197 7.48 9.03 -11.91
N PRO A 198 7.08 10.25 -11.53
CA PRO A 198 7.71 10.98 -10.42
C PRO A 198 7.39 10.38 -9.05
N ILE A 199 8.15 10.81 -8.04
CA ILE A 199 7.82 10.59 -6.64
C ILE A 199 6.67 11.52 -6.25
N VAL A 200 5.71 11.01 -5.47
CA VAL A 200 4.40 11.63 -5.25
C VAL A 200 4.46 13.06 -4.69
N THR A 201 5.46 13.38 -3.87
CA THR A 201 5.65 14.71 -3.28
C THR A 201 7.12 15.04 -3.14
N LYS A 202 7.43 16.34 -3.05
CA LYS A 202 8.78 16.82 -2.75
C LYS A 202 9.32 16.28 -1.42
N THR A 203 8.48 16.20 -0.39
CA THR A 203 8.85 15.63 0.91
C THR A 203 9.28 14.16 0.80
N GLN A 204 8.53 13.33 0.05
CA GLN A 204 8.92 11.94 -0.18
C GLN A 204 10.22 11.84 -1.00
N TYR A 205 10.36 12.69 -2.02
CA TYR A 205 11.57 12.76 -2.83
C TYR A 205 12.81 13.09 -1.97
N ASP A 206 12.73 14.13 -1.13
CA ASP A 206 13.84 14.56 -0.28
C ASP A 206 14.22 13.48 0.75
N GLN A 207 13.22 12.77 1.29
CA GLN A 207 13.46 11.65 2.17
C GLN A 207 14.20 10.49 1.46
N ILE A 208 13.79 10.15 0.23
CA ILE A 208 14.47 9.12 -0.58
C ILE A 208 15.91 9.53 -0.88
N MET A 209 16.13 10.78 -1.30
CA MET A 209 17.48 11.30 -1.56
C MET A 209 18.35 11.27 -0.31
N SER A 210 17.80 11.57 0.86
CA SER A 210 18.52 11.42 2.13
C SER A 210 18.96 9.97 2.38
N PHE A 211 18.12 8.97 2.09
CA PHE A 211 18.50 7.57 2.25
C PHE A 211 19.63 7.15 1.28
N ILE A 212 19.58 7.64 0.05
CA ILE A 212 20.64 7.41 -0.95
C ILE A 212 21.98 7.97 -0.44
N GLU A 213 21.98 9.20 0.07
CA GLU A 213 23.20 9.83 0.61
C GLU A 213 23.71 9.14 1.86
N THR A 214 22.83 8.70 2.76
CA THR A 214 23.22 7.86 3.91
C THR A 214 23.91 6.57 3.44
N GLY A 215 23.34 5.86 2.46
CA GLY A 215 23.93 4.63 1.93
C GLY A 215 25.34 4.86 1.36
N LYS A 216 25.55 5.94 0.61
CA LYS A 216 26.89 6.31 0.10
C LYS A 216 27.87 6.60 1.24
N LYS A 217 27.45 7.33 2.27
CA LYS A 217 28.29 7.66 3.45
C LYS A 217 28.66 6.43 4.27
N GLU A 218 27.77 5.45 4.33
CA GLU A 218 28.00 4.17 5.02
C GLU A 218 28.85 3.17 4.20
N GLY A 219 29.28 3.55 2.99
CA GLY A 219 30.18 2.77 2.15
C GLY A 219 29.48 1.89 1.10
N ALA A 220 28.16 2.01 0.92
CA ALA A 220 27.48 1.30 -0.15
C ALA A 220 27.89 1.84 -1.53
N LYS A 221 28.19 0.94 -2.46
CA LYS A 221 28.52 1.29 -3.85
C LYS A 221 27.23 1.58 -4.63
N CYS A 222 27.02 2.84 -5.00
CA CYS A 222 25.95 3.21 -5.92
C CYS A 222 26.35 2.84 -7.35
N VAL A 223 25.72 1.81 -7.91
CA VAL A 223 26.08 1.26 -9.25
C VAL A 223 25.28 1.86 -10.41
N LEU A 224 24.13 2.50 -10.11
CA LEU A 224 23.28 3.17 -11.09
C LEU A 224 22.41 4.24 -10.41
N GLY A 225 22.18 5.36 -11.08
CA GLY A 225 21.30 6.43 -10.59
C GLY A 225 21.85 7.14 -9.35
N GLY A 226 21.02 7.30 -8.33
CA GLY A 226 21.44 7.91 -7.05
C GLY A 226 21.53 9.44 -7.06
N HIS A 227 20.85 10.10 -8.00
CA HIS A 227 20.77 11.55 -8.14
C HIS A 227 19.41 11.94 -8.76
N ALA A 228 19.10 13.24 -8.72
CA ALA A 228 17.94 13.77 -9.41
C ALA A 228 18.02 13.49 -10.92
N VAL A 229 16.91 13.11 -11.53
CA VAL A 229 16.80 13.06 -12.99
C VAL A 229 16.62 14.49 -13.48
N SER A 230 17.49 14.92 -14.39
CA SER A 230 17.46 16.24 -15.03
C SER A 230 16.40 16.32 -16.12
#